data_AF-A0A0C3DUZ3-F1
#
_entry.id   AF-A0A0C3DUZ3-F1
#
_cell.length_a   1.000
_cell.length_b   1.000
_cell.length_c   1.000
_cell.angle_alpha   90.00
_cell.angle_beta   90.00
_cell.angle_gamma   90.00
#
_symmetry.space_group_name_H-M   'P 1'
#
loop_
_entity.id
_entity.type
_entity.pdbx_description
1 polymer ?
#
loop_
_entity_poly.entity_id
_entity_poly.type
_entity_poly.pdbx_seq_one_letter_code
_entity_poly.pdbx_strand_id
1 'polypeptide(L)'
;MQCYVVDGNFTAQHMKMNKPELDVSLSVGRGYMVSEAPYSIHLLQSLENREKSTCSNHRAINAANINKSNLRATGIGATACARHGCFVPHCVVDFQKGERPVIF
;
A
#
# COMPACT_ATOMS: atom_id res chain seq x y z
N MET A 1 9.43 -13.41 21.60
CA MET A 1 8.29 -12.98 20.77
C MET A 1 8.65 -11.63 20.14
N GLN A 2 8.64 -11.50 18.81
CA GLN A 2 8.74 -10.20 18.14
C GLN A 2 7.32 -9.65 17.99
N CYS A 3 7.07 -8.46 18.51
CA CYS A 3 5.81 -7.76 18.35
C CYS A 3 5.95 -6.79 17.17
N TYR A 4 5.08 -6.92 16.16
CA TYR A 4 4.99 -6.00 15.03
C TYR A 4 3.71 -5.19 15.14
N VAL A 5 3.78 -3.91 14.78
CA VAL A 5 2.61 -3.05 14.59
C VAL A 5 2.51 -2.72 13.11
N VAL A 6 1.28 -2.72 12.60
CA VAL A 6 0.98 -2.35 11.22
C VAL A 6 0.02 -1.18 11.29
N ASP A 7 0.34 -0.11 10.56
CA ASP A 7 -0.52 1.06 10.43
C ASP A 7 -0.66 1.44 8.96
N GLY A 8 -1.79 2.08 8.63
CA GLY A 8 -2.16 2.47 7.27
C GLY A 8 -2.59 3.92 7.21
N ASN A 9 -1.91 4.73 6.40
CA ASN A 9 -2.31 6.10 6.12
C ASN A 9 -3.01 6.20 4.76
N PHE A 10 -4.33 6.39 4.78
CA PHE A 10 -5.20 6.50 3.61
C PHE A 10 -5.30 7.91 2.99
N THR A 11 -4.69 8.90 3.63
CA THR A 11 -4.60 10.28 3.11
C THR A 11 -3.28 10.54 2.40
N ALA A 12 -2.27 9.68 2.60
CA ALA A 12 -1.02 9.67 1.86
C ALA A 12 -1.21 9.12 0.42
N GLN A 13 -1.91 9.91 -0.39
CA GLN A 13 -2.25 9.54 -1.77
C GLN A 13 -1.08 9.82 -2.71
N HIS A 14 -0.76 8.86 -3.57
CA HIS A 14 0.23 9.03 -4.62
C HIS A 14 -0.49 9.25 -5.95
N MET A 15 -0.34 10.44 -6.55
CA MET A 15 -0.88 10.74 -7.87
C MET A 15 -0.02 10.13 -8.98
N LYS A 16 -0.63 9.82 -10.12
CA LYS A 16 0.14 9.44 -11.32
C LYS A 16 0.93 10.66 -11.81
N MET A 17 2.23 10.47 -12.02
CA MET A 17 3.07 11.51 -12.62
C MET A 17 2.64 11.75 -14.06
N ASN A 18 2.51 13.02 -14.46
CA ASN A 18 2.15 13.39 -15.84
C ASN A 18 3.26 13.00 -16.84
N LYS A 19 4.52 13.00 -16.37
CA LYS A 19 5.72 12.60 -17.11
C LYS A 19 6.44 11.49 -16.36
N PRO A 20 6.04 10.21 -16.53
CA PRO A 20 6.62 9.08 -15.80
C PRO A 20 8.14 8.94 -15.96
N GLU A 21 8.69 9.40 -17.08
CA GLU A 21 10.13 9.41 -17.35
C GLU A 21 10.93 10.32 -16.42
N LEU A 22 10.27 11.26 -15.75
CA LEU A 22 10.86 12.15 -14.74
C LEU A 22 10.59 11.68 -13.31
N ASP A 23 9.84 10.58 -13.11
CA ASP A 23 9.58 9.99 -11.80
C ASP A 23 10.80 9.17 -11.34
N VAL A 24 11.82 9.87 -10.87
CA VAL A 24 13.08 9.26 -10.43
C VAL A 24 13.05 9.03 -8.93
N SER A 25 13.09 7.76 -8.53
CA SER A 25 13.22 7.39 -7.11
C SER A 25 14.63 7.69 -6.60
N LEU A 26 14.69 8.41 -5.48
CA LEU A 26 15.95 8.79 -4.83
C LEU A 26 16.70 7.60 -4.22
N SER A 27 15.97 6.52 -3.87
CA SER A 27 16.53 5.38 -3.15
C SER A 27 15.77 4.09 -3.50
N VAL A 28 15.79 3.69 -4.78
CA VAL A 28 15.12 2.48 -5.27
C VAL A 28 15.53 1.26 -4.43
N GLY A 29 14.57 0.67 -3.71
CA GLY A 29 14.78 -0.51 -2.87
C GLY A 29 15.79 -0.31 -1.74
N ARG A 30 16.18 0.94 -1.44
CA ARG A 30 17.08 1.32 -0.34
C ARG A 30 16.25 2.10 0.67
N GLY A 31 16.24 1.63 1.92
CA GLY A 31 15.39 2.17 2.98
C GLY A 31 14.12 1.35 3.19
N TYR A 32 13.04 2.01 3.59
CA TYR A 32 11.84 1.33 4.08
C TYR A 32 10.83 0.97 2.98
N MET A 33 10.84 1.67 1.85
CA MET A 33 9.96 1.41 0.71
C MET A 33 10.43 0.18 -0.08
N VAL A 34 9.46 -0.65 -0.49
CA VAL A 34 9.71 -1.73 -1.45
C VAL A 34 10.02 -1.13 -2.83
N SER A 35 10.93 -1.74 -3.58
CA SER A 35 11.15 -1.40 -4.98
C SER A 35 9.89 -1.67 -5.82
N GLU A 36 9.56 -0.75 -6.71
CA GLU A 36 8.36 -0.80 -7.56
C GLU A 36 8.28 -2.06 -8.42
N ALA A 37 9.37 -2.41 -9.12
CA ALA A 37 9.37 -3.52 -10.06
C ALA A 37 9.01 -4.87 -9.39
N PRO A 38 9.69 -5.32 -8.32
CA PRO A 38 9.31 -6.56 -7.64
C PRO A 38 7.94 -6.47 -6.96
N TYR A 39 7.54 -5.29 -6.46
CA TYR A 39 6.23 -5.11 -5.86
C TYR A 39 5.09 -5.26 -6.87
N SER A 40 5.25 -4.70 -8.07
CA SER A 40 4.26 -4.84 -9.15
C SER A 40 4.05 -6.30 -9.56
N ILE A 41 5.13 -7.09 -9.64
CA ILE A 41 5.05 -8.52 -9.94
C ILE A 41 4.32 -9.26 -8.81
N HIS A 42 4.64 -8.93 -7.56
CA HIS A 42 3.98 -9.52 -6.39
C HIS A 42 2.48 -9.22 -6.36
N LEU A 43 2.09 -7.99 -6.68
CA LEU A 43 0.68 -7.59 -6.79
C LEU A 43 -0.08 -8.42 -7.85
N LEU A 44 0.54 -8.72 -9.00
CA LEU A 44 -0.06 -9.56 -10.03
C LEU A 44 -0.27 -11.02 -9.59
N GLN A 45 0.57 -11.52 -8.69
CA GLN A 45 0.48 -12.88 -8.15
C GLN A 45 -0.48 -13.00 -6.97
N SER A 46 -0.81 -11.88 -6.32
CA SER A 46 -1.70 -11.86 -5.17
C SER A 46 -3.13 -12.22 -5.56
N LEU A 47 -3.69 -13.28 -4.94
CA LEU A 47 -5.08 -13.68 -5.15
C LEU A 47 -6.01 -12.71 -4.41
N GLU A 48 -6.88 -12.01 -5.16
CA GLU A 48 -7.91 -11.16 -4.57
C GLU A 48 -9.05 -12.00 -3.97
N ASN A 49 -8.91 -12.39 -2.71
CA ASN A 49 -10.02 -12.97 -1.95
C ASN A 49 -10.96 -11.86 -1.50
N ARG A 50 -11.89 -11.50 -2.38
CA ARG A 50 -12.90 -10.48 -2.09
C ARG A 50 -13.89 -11.00 -1.03
N GLU A 51 -13.73 -10.52 0.19
CA GLU A 51 -14.67 -10.80 1.26
C GLU A 51 -16.04 -10.18 0.92
N LYS A 52 -17.09 -11.00 0.94
CA LYS A 52 -18.46 -10.53 0.66
C LYS A 52 -19.02 -9.87 1.91
N SER A 53 -19.04 -8.55 1.95
CA SER A 53 -19.71 -7.81 3.03
C SER A 53 -21.23 -8.03 2.96
N THR A 54 -21.84 -8.51 4.05
CA THR A 54 -23.29 -8.57 4.23
C THR A 54 -23.88 -7.23 4.71
N CYS A 55 -23.04 -6.31 5.17
CA CYS A 55 -23.43 -4.98 5.64
C CYS A 55 -23.53 -3.95 4.51
N SER A 56 -24.67 -3.26 4.43
CA SER A 56 -24.92 -2.20 3.43
C SER A 56 -23.98 -1.00 3.57
N ASN A 57 -23.70 -0.55 4.80
CA ASN A 57 -22.79 0.58 5.05
C ASN A 57 -21.36 0.27 4.59
N HIS A 58 -20.90 -0.97 4.83
CA HIS A 58 -19.58 -1.40 4.37
C HIS A 58 -19.51 -1.46 2.84
N ARG A 59 -20.61 -1.83 2.17
CA ARG A 59 -20.71 -1.78 0.70
C ARG A 59 -20.58 -0.34 0.17
N ALA A 60 -21.20 0.65 0.83
CA ALA A 60 -21.10 2.06 0.43
C ALA A 60 -19.67 2.61 0.57
N ILE A 61 -18.99 2.30 1.67
CA ILE A 61 -17.58 2.67 1.90
C ILE A 61 -16.67 2.03 0.83
N ASN A 62 -16.87 0.73 0.55
CA ASN A 62 -16.14 0.04 -0.50
C ASN A 62 -16.37 0.66 -1.88
N ALA A 63 -17.61 1.05 -2.20
CA ALA A 63 -17.92 1.74 -3.47
C ALA A 63 -17.21 3.10 -3.60
N ALA A 64 -17.14 3.88 -2.52
CA ALA A 64 -16.42 5.15 -2.51
C ALA A 64 -14.90 4.97 -2.70
N ASN A 65 -14.35 3.87 -2.20
CA ASN A 65 -12.91 3.55 -2.32
C ASN A 65 -12.50 2.99 -3.70
N ILE A 66 -13.45 2.60 -4.55
CA ILE A 66 -13.16 2.00 -5.88
C ILE A 66 -12.75 3.06 -6.93
N ASN A 67 -13.15 4.32 -6.77
CA ASN A 67 -13.07 5.33 -7.83
C ASN A 67 -12.08 6.48 -7.53
N LYS A 68 -10.79 6.26 -7.77
CA LYS A 68 -9.79 7.33 -7.86
C LYS A 68 -8.90 7.14 -9.10
N SER A 69 -9.42 7.47 -10.30
CA SER A 69 -8.79 7.21 -11.61
C SER A 69 -7.38 7.80 -11.78
N ASN A 70 -7.09 8.87 -11.05
CA ASN A 70 -5.87 9.68 -11.20
C ASN A 70 -4.78 9.31 -10.17
N LEU A 71 -5.06 8.35 -9.28
CA LEU A 71 -4.10 7.90 -8.28
C LEU A 71 -3.34 6.66 -8.73
N ARG A 72 -2.06 6.64 -8.38
CA ARG A 72 -1.16 5.49 -8.45
C ARG A 72 -1.26 4.64 -7.17
N ALA A 73 -1.39 5.30 -6.02
CA ALA A 73 -1.67 4.66 -4.74
C ALA A 73 -2.72 5.44 -3.96
N THR A 74 -3.62 4.73 -3.28
CA THR A 74 -4.66 5.33 -2.44
C THR A 74 -4.23 5.62 -1.02
N GLY A 75 -3.06 5.13 -0.62
CA GLY A 75 -2.51 5.26 0.73
C GLY A 75 -1.21 4.47 0.85
N ILE A 76 -0.66 4.44 2.05
CA ILE A 76 0.59 3.74 2.37
C ILE A 76 0.39 2.91 3.64
N GLY A 77 0.94 1.70 3.67
CA GLY A 77 0.98 0.83 4.82
C GLY A 77 2.41 0.62 5.30
N ALA A 78 2.63 0.61 6.61
CA ALA A 78 3.95 0.40 7.19
C ALA A 78 3.89 -0.61 8.33
N THR A 79 4.88 -1.50 8.38
CA THR A 79 5.10 -2.41 9.50
C THR A 79 6.31 -1.95 10.32
N ALA A 80 6.13 -1.75 11.62
CA ALA A 80 7.22 -1.39 12.52
C ALA A 80 7.41 -2.44 13.62
N CYS A 81 8.63 -2.55 14.14
CA CYS A 81 8.90 -3.31 15.34
C CYS A 81 8.32 -2.58 16.56
N ALA A 82 7.32 -3.15 17.22
CA ALA A 82 6.67 -2.56 18.38
C ALA A 82 7.62 -2.40 19.58
N ARG A 83 8.66 -3.25 19.65
CA ARG A 83 9.64 -3.22 20.75
C ARG A 83 10.63 -2.07 20.63
N HIS A 84 11.06 -1.74 19.42
CA HIS A 84 12.14 -0.79 19.19
C HIS A 84 11.67 0.48 18.45
N GLY A 85 10.40 0.53 18.03
CA GLY A 85 9.84 1.66 17.29
C GLY A 85 10.48 1.89 15.91
N CYS A 86 11.15 0.88 15.35
CA CYS A 86 11.90 1.02 14.11
C CYS A 86 11.20 0.32 12.94
N PHE A 87 11.34 0.93 11.77
CA PHE A 87 10.99 0.34 10.48
C PHE A 87 12.16 -0.52 9.99
N VAL A 88 11.86 -1.70 9.48
CA VAL A 88 12.86 -2.56 8.83
C VAL A 88 12.89 -2.25 7.33
N PRO A 89 13.97 -2.55 6.60
CA PRO A 89 13.97 -2.37 5.15
C PRO A 89 12.76 -3.06 4.50
N HIS A 90 12.19 -2.43 3.48
CA HIS A 90 11.06 -2.96 2.70
C HIS A 90 9.75 -3.17 3.48
N CYS A 91 9.59 -2.56 4.67
CA CYS A 91 8.38 -2.70 5.48
C CYS A 91 7.23 -1.75 5.11
N VAL A 92 7.43 -0.88 4.12
CA VAL A 92 6.46 0.14 3.70
C VAL A 92 6.01 -0.12 2.25
N VAL A 93 4.69 -0.16 2.05
CA VAL A 93 4.04 -0.53 0.80
C VAL A 93 2.92 0.43 0.40
N ASP A 94 2.72 0.59 -0.90
CA ASP A 94 1.62 1.38 -1.46
C ASP A 94 0.32 0.57 -1.50
N PHE A 95 -0.77 1.17 -1.04
CA PHE A 95 -2.12 0.63 -1.18
C PHE A 95 -2.68 0.93 -2.56
N GLN A 96 -3.10 -0.11 -3.28
CA GLN A 96 -3.70 0.04 -4.61
C GLN A 96 -5.19 0.36 -4.54
N LYS A 97 -5.89 -0.17 -3.52
CA LYS A 97 -7.35 0.00 -3.31
C LYS A 97 -7.69 -0.07 -1.82
N GLY A 98 -7.85 1.07 -1.16
CA GLY A 98 -8.30 1.16 0.24
C GLY A 98 -7.33 0.52 1.23
N GLU A 99 -7.84 -0.14 2.27
CA GLU A 99 -7.08 -0.76 3.37
C GLU A 99 -6.45 -2.11 3.03
N ARG A 100 -5.87 -2.24 1.83
CA ARG A 100 -5.31 -3.50 1.37
C ARG A 100 -3.79 -3.40 1.19
N PRO A 101 -3.01 -3.61 2.27
CA PRO A 101 -1.61 -3.94 2.15
C PRO A 101 -1.48 -5.30 1.49
N VAL A 102 -0.69 -5.39 0.41
CA VAL A 102 -0.08 -6.66 0.03
C VAL A 102 1.34 -6.59 0.57
N ILE A 103 1.61 -7.32 1.65
CA ILE A 103 2.91 -7.33 2.33
C ILE A 103 3.66 -8.62 1.99
N PHE A 104 4.99 -8.52 1.87
CA PHE A 104 5.89 -9.65 1.62
C PHE A 104 5.96 -10.62 2.80
#